data_AF-A0A0C9S3A5-F1
#
_entry.id   AF-A0A0C9S3A5-F1
#
_cell.length_a   1.000
_cell.length_b   1.000
_cell.length_c   1.000
_cell.angle_alpha   90.00
_cell.angle_beta   90.00
_cell.angle_gamma   90.00
#
_symmetry.space_group_name_H-M   'P 1'
#
loop_
_entity.id
_entity.type
_entity.pdbx_description
1 polymer ?
#
loop_
_entity_poly.entity_id
_entity_poly.type
_entity_poly.pdbx_seq_one_letter_code
_entity_poly.pdbx_strand_id
1 'polypeptide(L)'
;MLDIVPQSLVKNVPKEEMSKLVNKCNALLYRKVREGTFKIIKTPYDFARKIFKSVLIFPGTKWCGAGDVADDYDDLGPAIETDMCCRTHDHCNNSIEGFKTKYDLKNKDFYTKSHCDCDNEFHQCLKDGETLISDAVGHLFFNILQTQCFKKDYPIVKCLKKWGIPIVRDVCQEYEQDENKPQKYQFFDGKMYQGKHESSFLKDLLSH
;
A
#
# COMPACT_ATOMS: atom_id res chain seq x y z
N MET A 1 -18.39 -17.58 -3.09
CA MET A 1 -19.46 -17.37 -2.10
C MET A 1 -18.76 -17.15 -0.78
N LEU A 2 -18.82 -15.94 -0.24
CA LEU A 2 -18.42 -15.72 1.15
C LEU A 2 -19.62 -16.13 2.00
N ASP A 3 -19.45 -17.16 2.82
CA ASP A 3 -20.50 -17.68 3.67
C ASP A 3 -21.01 -16.56 4.60
N ILE A 4 -22.32 -16.38 4.61
CA ILE A 4 -23.01 -15.38 5.41
C ILE A 4 -22.72 -15.69 6.88
N VAL A 5 -21.94 -14.85 7.53
CA VAL A 5 -21.66 -14.97 8.97
C VAL A 5 -22.99 -14.83 9.71
N PRO A 6 -23.40 -15.83 10.53
CA PRO A 6 -24.64 -15.75 11.30
C PRO A 6 -24.65 -14.49 12.17
N GLN A 7 -25.74 -13.71 12.10
CA GLN A 7 -25.86 -12.46 12.88
C GLN A 7 -25.68 -12.68 14.39
N SER A 8 -26.02 -13.87 14.89
CA SER A 8 -25.80 -14.27 16.29
C SER A 8 -24.33 -14.32 16.72
N LEU A 9 -23.40 -14.41 15.77
CA LEU A 9 -21.95 -14.38 16.01
C LEU A 9 -21.35 -12.99 15.77
N VAL A 10 -22.11 -12.05 15.21
CA VAL A 10 -21.68 -10.68 14.98
C VAL A 10 -21.89 -9.88 16.27
N LYS A 11 -20.80 -9.55 16.95
CA LYS A 11 -20.83 -8.58 18.06
C LYS A 11 -20.64 -7.18 17.51
N ASN A 12 -21.64 -6.33 17.67
CA ASN A 12 -21.50 -4.90 17.39
C ASN A 12 -20.76 -4.26 18.57
N VAL A 13 -19.62 -3.66 18.27
CA VAL A 13 -18.79 -2.96 19.26
C VAL A 13 -18.71 -1.49 18.84
N PRO A 14 -18.87 -0.53 19.78
CA PRO A 14 -18.72 0.89 19.46
C PRO A 14 -17.36 1.16 18.78
N LYS A 15 -17.34 2.04 17.76
CA LYS A 15 -16.11 2.41 17.04
C LYS A 15 -15.00 2.80 18.03
N GLU A 16 -15.35 3.58 19.06
CA GLU A 16 -14.40 4.03 20.09
C GLU A 16 -13.75 2.88 20.88
N GLU A 17 -14.51 1.83 21.22
CA GLU A 17 -13.97 0.66 21.94
C GLU A 17 -13.07 -0.18 21.05
N MET A 18 -13.45 -0.37 19.78
CA MET A 18 -12.58 -1.01 18.79
C MET A 18 -11.31 -0.20 18.56
N SER A 19 -11.41 1.12 18.44
CA SER A 19 -10.26 2.03 18.31
C SER A 19 -9.33 1.92 19.52
N LYS A 20 -9.86 1.87 20.76
CA LYS A 20 -9.04 1.67 21.97
C LYS A 20 -8.25 0.36 21.93
N LEU A 21 -8.88 -0.74 21.49
CA LEU A 21 -8.22 -2.03 21.39
C LEU A 21 -7.15 -2.04 20.28
N VAL A 22 -7.47 -1.49 19.11
CA VAL A 22 -6.56 -1.35 17.97
C VAL A 22 -5.34 -0.51 18.36
N ASN A 23 -5.55 0.63 19.02
CA ASN A 23 -4.49 1.51 19.49
C ASN A 23 -3.56 0.82 20.50
N LYS A 24 -4.10 0.04 21.43
CA LYS A 24 -3.31 -0.74 22.38
C LYS A 24 -2.47 -1.83 21.70
N CYS A 25 -3.05 -2.53 20.73
CA CYS A 25 -2.32 -3.51 19.90
C CYS A 25 -1.23 -2.83 19.07
N ASN A 26 -1.51 -1.68 18.46
CA ASN A 26 -0.57 -0.92 17.65
C ASN A 26 0.61 -0.42 18.50
N ALA A 27 0.37 0.08 19.72
CA ALA A 27 1.44 0.50 20.63
C ALA A 27 2.37 -0.66 21.02
N LEU A 28 1.82 -1.85 21.28
CA LEU A 28 2.60 -3.06 21.57
C LEU A 28 3.42 -3.53 20.37
N LEU A 29 2.85 -3.45 19.17
CA LEU A 29 3.54 -3.78 17.91
C LEU A 29 4.64 -2.76 17.60
N TYR A 30 4.34 -1.46 17.75
CA TYR A 30 5.30 -0.38 17.57
C TYR A 30 6.53 -0.55 18.46
N ARG A 31 6.33 -0.90 19.74
CA ARG A 31 7.44 -1.20 20.66
C ARG A 31 8.29 -2.37 20.17
N LYS A 32 7.67 -3.45 19.69
CA LYS A 32 8.40 -4.62 19.17
C LYS A 32 9.16 -4.33 17.87
N VAL A 33 8.60 -3.50 16.98
CA VAL A 33 9.28 -3.04 15.76
C VAL A 33 10.50 -2.18 16.15
N ARG A 34 10.33 -1.26 17.10
CA ARG A 34 11.40 -0.38 17.60
C ARG A 34 12.55 -1.14 18.26
N GLU A 35 12.24 -2.22 18.97
CA GLU A 35 13.23 -3.07 19.65
C GLU A 35 13.96 -4.03 18.69
N GLY A 36 13.71 -3.98 17.37
CA GLY A 36 14.43 -4.76 16.36
C GLY A 36 14.20 -6.27 16.42
N THR A 37 13.29 -6.76 17.27
CA THR A 37 13.04 -8.19 17.49
C THR A 37 12.02 -8.76 16.49
N PHE A 38 12.17 -8.50 15.20
CA PHE A 38 11.26 -9.05 14.19
C PHE A 38 11.74 -10.39 13.59
N LYS A 39 11.88 -11.43 14.41
CA LYS A 39 11.97 -12.83 13.91
C LYS A 39 10.58 -13.38 13.54
N ILE A 40 9.88 -12.79 12.57
CA ILE A 40 8.43 -13.08 12.39
C ILE A 40 8.02 -13.42 10.95
N ILE A 41 8.92 -13.87 10.08
CA ILE A 41 8.54 -14.46 8.77
C ILE A 41 9.34 -15.75 8.60
N LYS A 42 8.74 -16.88 9.02
CA LYS A 42 9.37 -18.21 8.92
C LYS A 42 9.02 -18.92 7.62
N THR A 43 7.90 -18.56 6.97
CA THR A 43 7.39 -19.25 5.77
C THR A 43 6.70 -18.31 4.77
N PRO A 44 6.60 -18.68 3.48
CA PRO A 44 5.83 -17.93 2.47
C PRO A 44 4.33 -17.80 2.79
N TYR A 45 3.77 -18.78 3.48
CA TYR A 45 2.38 -18.75 3.96
C TYR A 45 2.20 -17.73 5.10
N ASP A 46 3.18 -17.61 6.02
CA ASP A 46 3.18 -16.56 7.05
C ASP A 46 3.28 -15.17 6.44
N PHE A 47 4.07 -15.02 5.37
CA PHE A 47 4.16 -13.78 4.60
C PHE A 47 2.81 -13.46 3.95
N ALA A 48 2.22 -14.38 3.18
CA ALA A 48 0.90 -14.19 2.58
C ALA A 48 -0.17 -13.85 3.62
N ARG A 49 -0.25 -14.61 4.74
CA ARG A 49 -1.16 -14.32 5.86
C ARG A 49 -0.92 -12.95 6.48
N LYS A 50 0.34 -12.48 6.56
CA LYS A 50 0.67 -11.14 7.06
C LYS A 50 0.35 -10.03 6.07
N ILE A 51 0.52 -10.27 4.77
CA ILE A 51 0.13 -9.36 3.70
C ILE A 51 -1.40 -9.25 3.61
N PHE A 52 -2.12 -10.37 3.73
CA PHE A 52 -3.58 -10.36 3.90
C PHE A 52 -4.01 -9.65 5.20
N LYS A 53 -3.18 -9.67 6.26
CA LYS A 53 -3.35 -8.80 7.44
C LYS A 53 -2.90 -7.35 7.20
N SER A 54 -2.03 -7.04 6.24
CA SER A 54 -1.53 -5.68 5.97
C SER A 54 -2.49 -4.86 5.12
N VAL A 55 -3.66 -5.41 4.80
CA VAL A 55 -4.86 -4.65 4.43
C VAL A 55 -5.41 -3.89 5.67
N LEU A 56 -5.00 -4.28 6.89
CA LEU A 56 -5.21 -3.49 8.12
C LEU A 56 -4.20 -2.34 8.20
N ILE A 57 -4.57 -1.30 8.95
CA ILE A 57 -3.74 -0.13 9.24
C ILE A 57 -2.35 -0.51 9.75
N PHE A 58 -1.32 0.06 9.14
CA PHE A 58 0.07 -0.18 9.48
C PHE A 58 0.35 0.25 10.94
N PRO A 59 1.02 -0.57 11.77
CA PRO A 59 1.24 -0.24 13.17
C PRO A 59 1.95 1.10 13.38
N GLY A 60 1.36 1.96 14.22
CA GLY A 60 1.87 3.30 14.50
C GLY A 60 1.31 4.39 13.57
N THR A 61 0.43 4.03 12.65
CA THR A 61 -0.28 4.93 11.74
C THR A 61 -1.79 4.78 11.96
N LYS A 62 -2.58 5.70 11.40
CA LYS A 62 -4.05 5.65 11.37
C LYS A 62 -4.61 5.64 9.95
N TRP A 63 -3.81 6.04 8.96
CA TRP A 63 -4.19 6.21 7.57
C TRP A 63 -3.51 5.24 6.62
N CYS A 64 -2.44 4.54 7.03
CA CYS A 64 -1.73 3.63 6.13
C CYS A 64 -2.39 2.24 6.07
N GLY A 65 -3.48 2.07 5.31
CA GLY A 65 -4.12 0.77 5.08
C GLY A 65 -5.32 0.85 4.13
N ALA A 66 -6.23 -0.13 4.20
CA ALA A 66 -7.49 -0.05 3.44
C ALA A 66 -8.49 0.88 4.16
N GLY A 67 -8.50 2.15 3.74
CA GLY A 67 -9.17 3.22 4.47
C GLY A 67 -8.39 3.60 5.72
N ASP A 68 -9.05 4.24 6.67
CA ASP A 68 -8.44 4.76 7.89
C ASP A 68 -9.14 4.26 9.17
N VAL A 69 -8.47 4.44 10.30
CA VAL A 69 -9.06 4.31 11.66
C VAL A 69 -9.01 5.63 12.42
N ALA A 70 -8.86 6.74 11.70
CA ALA A 70 -8.80 8.06 12.28
C ALA A 70 -10.19 8.48 12.80
N ASP A 71 -10.20 9.29 13.84
CA ASP A 71 -11.42 9.91 14.35
C ASP A 71 -11.76 11.17 13.53
N ASP A 72 -10.75 11.90 13.07
CA ASP A 72 -10.86 13.06 12.18
C ASP A 72 -9.58 13.24 11.33
N TYR A 73 -9.57 14.24 10.44
CA TYR A 73 -8.46 14.51 9.51
C TYR A 73 -7.10 14.74 10.20
N ASP A 74 -7.08 15.36 11.38
CA ASP A 74 -5.85 15.68 12.11
C ASP A 74 -5.43 14.58 13.08
N ASP A 75 -6.27 13.54 13.22
CA ASP A 75 -5.99 12.38 14.06
C ASP A 75 -4.93 11.47 13.42
N LEU A 76 -3.68 11.72 13.79
CA LEU A 76 -2.51 10.97 13.35
C LEU A 76 -2.01 10.01 14.43
N GLY A 77 -1.44 8.90 13.97
CA GLY A 77 -0.68 7.95 14.78
C GLY A 77 0.69 8.49 15.19
N PRO A 78 1.41 7.77 16.07
CA PRO A 78 2.74 8.18 16.55
C PRO A 78 3.82 8.24 15.46
N ALA A 79 3.61 7.59 14.30
CA ALA A 79 4.48 7.71 13.13
C ALA A 79 4.02 8.88 12.23
N ILE A 80 4.00 10.09 12.80
CA ILE A 80 3.36 11.29 12.24
C ILE A 80 3.74 11.52 10.77
N GLU A 81 5.04 11.55 10.46
CA GLU A 81 5.53 11.81 9.09
C GLU A 81 4.99 10.80 8.07
N THR A 82 5.04 9.50 8.39
CA THR A 82 4.53 8.44 7.50
C THR A 82 3.00 8.53 7.37
N ASP A 83 2.32 8.79 8.48
CA ASP A 83 0.87 8.79 8.53
C ASP A 83 0.28 9.99 7.76
N MET A 84 0.96 11.14 7.76
CA MET A 84 0.62 12.28 6.91
C MET A 84 0.71 11.94 5.42
N CYS A 85 1.71 11.16 5.00
CA CYS A 85 1.82 10.71 3.61
C CYS A 85 0.62 9.83 3.22
N CYS A 86 0.24 8.89 4.09
CA CYS A 86 -0.90 8.01 3.83
C CYS A 86 -2.23 8.76 3.84
N ARG A 87 -2.45 9.67 4.80
CA ARG A 87 -3.65 10.53 4.83
C ARG A 87 -3.79 11.32 3.54
N THR A 88 -2.70 11.91 3.06
CA THR A 88 -2.68 12.69 1.82
C THR A 88 -3.03 11.82 0.62
N HIS A 89 -2.51 10.59 0.57
CA HIS A 89 -2.79 9.61 -0.48
C HIS A 89 -4.25 9.13 -0.47
N ASP A 90 -4.82 8.87 0.71
CA ASP A 90 -6.23 8.48 0.88
C ASP A 90 -7.21 9.55 0.39
N HIS A 91 -6.81 10.82 0.47
CA HIS A 91 -7.58 11.96 -0.03
C HIS A 91 -7.31 12.28 -1.51
N CYS A 92 -6.76 11.35 -2.28
CA CYS A 92 -6.62 11.50 -3.72
C CYS A 92 -7.99 11.62 -4.40
N ASN A 93 -8.32 12.82 -4.87
CA ASN A 93 -9.60 13.14 -5.52
C ASN A 93 -9.86 12.33 -6.82
N ASN A 94 -8.83 11.68 -7.38
CA ASN A 94 -8.97 10.88 -8.58
C ASN A 94 -8.54 9.43 -8.36
N SER A 95 -9.52 8.61 -8.02
CA SER A 95 -9.35 7.17 -7.81
C SER A 95 -10.41 6.35 -8.57
N ILE A 96 -10.15 5.04 -8.66
CA ILE A 96 -11.07 3.99 -9.12
C ILE A 96 -11.15 2.94 -8.00
N GLU A 97 -12.26 2.92 -7.27
CA GLU A 97 -12.53 1.91 -6.25
C GLU A 97 -12.42 0.47 -6.78
N GLY A 98 -12.16 -0.46 -5.88
CA GLY A 98 -12.10 -1.89 -6.19
C GLY A 98 -13.36 -2.37 -6.90
N PHE A 99 -13.17 -3.19 -7.95
CA PHE A 99 -14.24 -3.75 -8.79
C PHE A 99 -15.11 -2.71 -9.55
N LYS A 100 -14.81 -1.41 -9.48
CA LYS A 100 -15.53 -0.37 -10.21
C LYS A 100 -14.91 -0.07 -11.58
N THR A 101 -15.67 0.66 -12.39
CA THR A 101 -15.25 1.14 -13.70
C THR A 101 -15.29 2.66 -13.75
N LYS A 102 -14.22 3.27 -14.26
CA LYS A 102 -14.11 4.71 -14.51
C LYS A 102 -13.15 4.92 -15.68
N TYR A 103 -13.37 5.93 -16.53
CA TYR A 103 -12.54 6.20 -17.71
C TYR A 103 -12.36 4.99 -18.65
N ASP A 104 -13.39 4.17 -18.80
CA ASP A 104 -13.36 2.90 -19.54
C ASP A 104 -12.34 1.86 -19.01
N LEU A 105 -11.78 2.10 -17.82
CA LEU A 105 -10.93 1.18 -17.09
C LEU A 105 -11.76 0.45 -16.03
N LYS A 106 -11.75 -0.88 -16.07
CA LYS A 106 -12.29 -1.72 -15.00
C LYS A 106 -11.18 -2.08 -14.02
N ASN A 107 -11.24 -1.55 -12.81
CA ASN A 107 -10.39 -2.02 -11.71
C ASN A 107 -10.84 -3.44 -11.34
N LYS A 108 -10.02 -4.45 -11.63
CA LYS A 108 -10.32 -5.86 -11.32
C LYS A 108 -9.85 -6.26 -9.92
N ASP A 109 -9.09 -5.40 -9.26
CA ASP A 109 -8.55 -5.65 -7.94
C ASP A 109 -9.56 -5.24 -6.86
N PHE A 110 -9.37 -5.82 -5.67
CA PHE A 110 -10.22 -5.54 -4.51
C PHE A 110 -9.87 -4.22 -3.81
N TYR A 111 -8.74 -3.61 -4.16
CA TYR A 111 -8.25 -2.37 -3.59
C TYR A 111 -8.45 -1.20 -4.57
N THR A 112 -8.48 0.02 -4.01
CA THR A 112 -8.59 1.27 -4.79
C THR A 112 -7.30 1.53 -5.56
N LYS A 113 -7.43 1.92 -6.84
CA LYS A 113 -6.32 2.44 -7.64
C LYS A 113 -6.42 3.96 -7.71
N SER A 114 -5.35 4.65 -7.36
CA SER A 114 -5.27 6.12 -7.42
C SER A 114 -4.66 6.59 -8.74
N HIS A 115 -4.80 7.88 -9.04
CA HIS A 115 -4.11 8.49 -10.17
C HIS A 115 -2.59 8.39 -9.97
N CYS A 116 -1.83 8.21 -11.04
CA CYS A 116 -0.38 8.04 -10.94
C CYS A 116 0.34 9.23 -10.31
N ASP A 117 -0.22 10.43 -10.39
CA ASP A 117 0.33 11.61 -9.71
C ASP A 117 0.25 11.46 -8.18
N CYS A 118 -0.89 10.99 -7.66
CA CYS A 118 -1.04 10.69 -6.22
C CYS A 118 -0.06 9.62 -5.75
N ASP A 119 0.12 8.54 -6.53
CA ASP A 119 1.08 7.49 -6.18
C ASP A 119 2.53 7.99 -6.26
N ASN A 120 2.86 8.90 -7.19
CA ASN A 120 4.18 9.52 -7.29
C ASN A 120 4.46 10.47 -6.11
N GLU A 121 3.48 11.29 -5.73
CA GLU A 121 3.57 12.19 -4.57
C GLU A 121 3.71 11.38 -3.28
N PHE A 122 2.93 10.30 -3.14
CA PHE A 122 3.04 9.38 -2.01
C PHE A 122 4.41 8.72 -1.93
N HIS A 123 4.94 8.25 -3.06
CA HIS A 123 6.31 7.70 -3.15
C HIS A 123 7.36 8.69 -2.65
N GLN A 124 7.27 9.94 -3.12
CA GLN A 124 8.21 10.98 -2.74
C GLN A 124 8.06 11.38 -1.25
N CYS A 125 6.84 11.55 -0.76
CA CYS A 125 6.57 11.86 0.65
C CYS A 125 7.18 10.80 1.59
N LEU A 126 7.02 9.51 1.27
CA LEU A 126 7.61 8.43 2.06
C LEU A 126 9.13 8.48 2.06
N LYS A 127 9.75 8.80 0.91
CA LYS A 127 11.21 8.98 0.82
C LYS A 127 11.70 10.15 1.66
N ASP A 128 10.97 11.25 1.65
CA ASP A 128 11.31 12.48 2.39
C ASP A 128 11.09 12.33 3.90
N GLY A 129 10.20 11.42 4.31
CA GLY A 129 9.98 11.12 5.72
C GLY A 129 11.20 10.47 6.41
N GLU A 130 12.11 9.84 5.65
CA GLU A 130 13.39 9.30 6.14
C GLU A 130 13.29 8.48 7.45
N THR A 131 12.20 7.72 7.63
CA THR A 131 12.00 6.85 8.80
C THR A 131 11.92 5.38 8.39
N LEU A 132 12.25 4.49 9.34
CA LEU A 132 12.07 3.04 9.16
C LEU A 132 10.61 2.67 8.81
N ILE A 133 9.64 3.43 9.35
CA ILE A 133 8.21 3.17 9.11
C ILE A 133 7.82 3.64 7.70
N SER A 134 8.28 4.81 7.26
CA SER A 134 8.07 5.28 5.88
C SER A 134 8.65 4.31 4.87
N ASP A 135 9.87 3.82 5.12
CA ASP A 135 10.51 2.84 4.23
C ASP A 135 9.76 1.51 4.23
N ALA A 136 9.31 1.03 5.39
CA ALA A 136 8.51 -0.20 5.46
C ALA A 136 7.17 -0.07 4.71
N VAL A 137 6.47 1.07 4.83
CA VAL A 137 5.23 1.36 4.09
C VAL A 137 5.50 1.46 2.59
N GLY A 138 6.57 2.15 2.18
CA GLY A 138 6.96 2.26 0.77
C GLY A 138 7.28 0.92 0.13
N HIS A 139 8.07 0.08 0.81
CA HIS A 139 8.34 -1.28 0.35
C HIS A 139 7.09 -2.15 0.30
N LEU A 140 6.19 -2.03 1.27
CA LEU A 140 4.93 -2.76 1.25
C LEU A 140 4.06 -2.36 0.04
N PHE A 141 3.84 -1.08 -0.16
CA PHE A 141 2.94 -0.57 -1.21
C PHE A 141 3.52 -0.80 -2.62
N PHE A 142 4.75 -0.36 -2.88
CA PHE A 142 5.32 -0.33 -4.23
C PHE A 142 6.01 -1.64 -4.64
N ASN A 143 6.63 -2.35 -3.69
CA ASN A 143 7.48 -3.51 -4.03
C ASN A 143 6.76 -4.84 -3.81
N ILE A 144 5.96 -4.95 -2.74
CA ILE A 144 5.29 -6.20 -2.36
C ILE A 144 3.88 -6.28 -2.95
N LEU A 145 3.03 -5.27 -2.70
CA LEU A 145 1.67 -5.24 -3.23
C LEU A 145 1.65 -4.89 -4.72
N GLN A 146 2.66 -4.14 -5.19
CA GLN A 146 2.82 -3.75 -6.59
C GLN A 146 1.57 -3.10 -7.16
N THR A 147 0.94 -2.24 -6.35
CA THR A 147 -0.28 -1.51 -6.69
C THR A 147 -0.08 -0.75 -8.00
N GLN A 148 -1.00 -0.93 -8.94
CA GLN A 148 -1.03 -0.16 -10.18
C GLN A 148 -1.80 1.14 -9.98
N CYS A 149 -1.34 2.20 -10.63
CA CYS A 149 -2.03 3.48 -10.76
C CYS A 149 -2.66 3.61 -12.14
N PHE A 150 -3.41 4.68 -12.39
CA PHE A 150 -3.89 5.02 -13.73
C PHE A 150 -3.59 6.47 -14.09
N LYS A 151 -3.40 6.72 -15.39
CA LYS A 151 -3.29 8.08 -15.96
C LYS A 151 -3.70 8.06 -17.43
N LYS A 152 -3.99 9.25 -17.98
CA LYS A 152 -4.18 9.44 -19.42
C LYS A 152 -2.84 9.64 -20.08
N ASP A 153 -2.49 8.76 -21.01
CA ASP A 153 -1.19 8.80 -21.69
C ASP A 153 -1.26 8.09 -23.05
N TYR A 154 -0.18 8.15 -23.83
CA TYR A 154 -0.07 7.46 -25.11
C TYR A 154 -0.17 5.93 -24.95
N PRO A 155 -0.78 5.20 -25.91
CA PRO A 155 -0.93 3.75 -25.84
C PRO A 155 0.39 3.03 -25.60
N ILE A 156 0.43 2.15 -24.60
CA ILE A 156 1.61 1.33 -24.28
C ILE A 156 1.85 0.33 -25.42
N VAL A 157 3.08 0.28 -25.94
CA VAL A 157 3.55 -0.68 -26.95
C VAL A 157 4.18 -1.88 -26.26
N LYS A 158 5.18 -1.65 -25.40
CA LYS A 158 5.86 -2.71 -24.64
C LYS A 158 6.57 -2.15 -23.40
N CYS A 159 6.98 -3.05 -22.53
CA CYS A 159 7.87 -2.73 -21.43
C CYS A 159 9.33 -2.74 -21.89
N LEU A 160 10.07 -1.67 -21.60
CA LEU A 160 11.50 -1.53 -21.90
C LEU A 160 12.37 -2.02 -20.74
N LYS A 161 11.94 -1.75 -19.50
CA LYS A 161 12.69 -2.12 -18.30
C LYS A 161 11.76 -2.73 -17.26
N LYS A 162 12.13 -3.91 -16.78
CA LYS A 162 11.39 -4.64 -15.75
C LYS A 162 12.17 -4.69 -14.45
N TRP A 163 11.42 -4.74 -13.35
CA TRP A 163 11.91 -5.06 -12.01
C TRP A 163 10.86 -5.93 -11.32
N GLY A 164 11.24 -6.77 -10.37
CA GLY A 164 10.26 -7.52 -9.58
C GLY A 164 10.89 -8.70 -8.88
N ILE A 165 10.14 -9.31 -7.97
CA ILE A 165 10.54 -10.57 -7.32
C ILE A 165 10.13 -11.70 -8.26
N PRO A 166 11.03 -12.62 -8.67
CA PRO A 166 10.76 -13.67 -9.66
C PRO A 166 9.53 -14.56 -9.38
N ILE A 167 9.08 -14.61 -8.12
CA ILE A 167 8.01 -15.47 -7.63
C ILE A 167 6.62 -14.79 -7.69
N VAL A 168 6.56 -13.45 -7.85
CA VAL A 168 5.30 -12.69 -7.78
C VAL A 168 4.84 -12.26 -9.17
N ARG A 169 5.50 -11.23 -9.73
CA ARG A 169 5.19 -10.63 -11.03
C ARG A 169 6.30 -9.66 -11.43
N ASP A 170 6.58 -9.59 -12.72
CA ASP A 170 7.37 -8.51 -13.32
C ASP A 170 6.59 -7.19 -13.30
N VAL A 171 7.21 -6.17 -12.72
CA VAL A 171 6.74 -4.78 -12.68
C VAL A 171 7.48 -3.99 -13.77
N CYS A 172 6.74 -3.33 -14.64
CA CYS A 172 7.35 -2.51 -15.68
C CYS A 172 7.71 -1.11 -15.15
N GLN A 173 8.99 -0.75 -15.25
CA GLN A 173 9.54 0.51 -14.76
C GLN A 173 9.67 1.56 -15.87
N GLU A 174 9.82 1.15 -17.13
CA GLU A 174 9.93 2.03 -18.29
C GLU A 174 9.13 1.45 -19.46
N TYR A 175 8.29 2.27 -20.11
CA TYR A 175 7.38 1.86 -21.17
C TYR A 175 7.78 2.50 -22.50
N GLU A 176 7.64 1.76 -23.58
CA GLU A 176 7.57 2.32 -24.93
C GLU A 176 6.10 2.63 -25.24
N GLN A 177 5.84 3.81 -25.79
CA GLN A 177 4.48 4.29 -26.07
C GLN A 177 4.36 4.78 -27.53
N ASP A 178 3.17 4.65 -28.09
CA ASP A 178 2.87 5.08 -29.45
C ASP A 178 2.35 6.51 -29.47
N GLU A 179 3.26 7.47 -29.61
CA GLU A 179 2.94 8.91 -29.65
C GLU A 179 2.13 9.34 -30.88
N ASN A 180 2.02 8.48 -31.90
CA ASN A 180 1.22 8.76 -33.10
C ASN A 180 -0.28 8.49 -32.89
N LYS A 181 -0.69 7.95 -31.73
CA LYS A 181 -2.08 7.62 -31.41
C LYS A 181 -2.64 8.56 -30.34
N PRO A 182 -3.97 8.79 -30.33
CA PRO A 182 -4.59 9.58 -29.28
C PRO A 182 -4.38 8.94 -27.91
N GLN A 183 -4.11 9.79 -26.91
CA GLN A 183 -3.96 9.36 -25.52
C GLN A 183 -5.26 8.76 -24.98
N LYS A 184 -5.11 7.75 -24.12
CA LYS A 184 -6.22 7.07 -23.42
C LYS A 184 -5.83 6.77 -21.98
N TYR A 185 -6.84 6.62 -21.12
CA TYR A 185 -6.60 6.16 -19.75
C TYR A 185 -6.13 4.70 -19.78
N GLN A 186 -5.05 4.42 -19.05
CA GLN A 186 -4.42 3.10 -18.94
C GLN A 186 -3.90 2.90 -17.52
N PHE A 187 -3.75 1.63 -17.12
CA PHE A 187 -3.05 1.29 -15.88
C PHE A 187 -1.55 1.27 -16.11
N PHE A 188 -0.80 1.77 -15.12
CA PHE A 188 0.65 1.75 -15.08
C PHE A 188 1.10 1.09 -13.78
N ASP A 189 2.17 0.32 -13.86
CA ASP A 189 2.83 -0.22 -12.69
C ASP A 189 3.51 0.88 -11.86
N GLY A 190 3.48 0.73 -10.54
CA GLY A 190 4.16 1.63 -9.61
C GLY A 190 5.69 1.60 -9.76
N LYS A 191 6.32 2.74 -9.48
CA LYS A 191 7.79 2.84 -9.43
C LYS A 191 8.31 2.03 -8.26
N MET A 192 9.41 1.31 -8.47
CA MET A 192 10.12 0.63 -7.39
C MET A 192 10.48 1.62 -6.27
N TYR A 193 10.23 1.23 -5.03
CA TYR A 193 10.64 1.99 -3.85
C TYR A 193 12.01 1.52 -3.34
N GLN A 194 12.87 2.49 -3.05
CA GLN A 194 14.17 2.31 -2.42
C GLN A 194 14.28 3.33 -1.30
N GLY A 195 14.26 2.84 -0.06
CA GLY A 195 14.40 3.64 1.16
C GLY A 195 15.85 3.95 1.52
N LYS A 196 16.05 4.83 2.50
CA LYS A 196 17.39 5.14 3.04
C LYS A 196 17.80 4.17 4.15
N HIS A 197 16.83 3.71 4.94
CA HIS A 197 17.01 2.74 6.01
C HIS A 197 16.77 1.36 5.44
N GLU A 198 17.73 0.86 4.66
CA GLU A 198 17.68 -0.52 4.19
C GLU A 198 17.76 -1.47 5.40
N SER A 199 16.60 -1.93 5.89
CA SER A 199 16.57 -3.03 6.83
C SER A 199 17.22 -4.25 6.16
N SER A 200 18.17 -4.92 6.83
CA SER A 200 18.80 -6.13 6.27
C SER A 200 17.77 -7.19 5.86
N PHE A 201 16.61 -7.17 6.53
CA PHE A 201 15.46 -8.02 6.23
C PHE A 201 14.93 -7.86 4.79
N LEU A 202 14.89 -6.63 4.26
CA LEU A 202 14.44 -6.39 2.87
C LEU A 202 15.54 -6.66 1.86
N LYS A 203 16.83 -6.50 2.24
CA LYS A 203 17.94 -7.01 1.42
C LYS A 203 17.79 -8.51 1.23
N ASP A 204 17.58 -9.28 2.29
CA ASP A 204 17.40 -10.74 2.20
C ASP A 204 16.14 -11.15 1.43
N LEU A 205 15.07 -10.34 1.46
CA LEU A 205 13.82 -10.61 0.73
C LEU A 205 13.92 -10.27 -0.78
N LEU A 206 14.77 -9.32 -1.15
CA LEU A 206 14.93 -8.79 -2.51
C LEU A 206 16.23 -9.23 -3.21
N SER A 207 17.17 -9.86 -2.49
CA SER A 207 18.44 -10.36 -3.02
C SER A 207 18.31 -11.79 -3.54
N HIS A 208 17.59 -11.99 -4.64
CA HIS A 208 17.73 -13.19 -5.49
C HIS A 208 17.37 -12.85 -6.93
#